data_AF-A0A1Q3XAQ4-F1
#
_entry.id   AF-A0A1Q3XAQ4-F1
#
_cell.length_a   1.000
_cell.length_b   1.000
_cell.length_c   1.000
_cell.angle_alpha   90.00
_cell.angle_beta   90.00
_cell.angle_gamma   90.00
#
_symmetry.space_group_name_H-M   'P 1'
#
loop_
_entity.id
_entity.type
_entity.pdbx_description
1 polymer ?
#
loop_
_entity_poly.entity_id
_entity_poly.type
_entity_poly.pdbx_seq_one_letter_code
_entity_poly.pdbx_strand_id
1 'polypeptide(L)'
;MPRVIDYPRGSFKNALEIANAVDYLGGNCSVASCADKLQKKVSGAFSALINAAAKHGLITYKKEMLATTELYRVYKYSYNEDEKLNTLRKSFLYPILYTKIYERFKGKELPMNMLDKLLIRELDVDESLGSRVAGYFVDGAKKLNLLENGKLVTYENLSNISSDNDVDDKEENDSILTETEVLNTRNSSPEDNQSQPLSINIDDFVVLIKGPGMDTRLVIKEDDDLDILDLIVNKIRKKIKEIKGGA
;
A
#
# COMPACT_ATOMS: atom_id res chain seq x y z
N MET A 1 26.06 6.99 5.04
CA MET A 1 24.83 6.83 4.24
C MET A 1 23.78 7.80 4.77
N PRO A 2 23.12 8.61 3.93
CA PRO A 2 22.01 9.45 4.37
C PRO A 2 20.86 8.57 4.86
N ARG A 3 20.26 8.93 6.00
CA ARG A 3 19.11 8.18 6.55
C ARG A 3 17.90 8.37 5.64
N VAL A 4 17.31 7.27 5.16
CA VAL A 4 16.03 7.32 4.45
C VAL A 4 14.96 7.73 5.47
N ILE A 5 14.25 8.82 5.17
CA ILE A 5 13.26 9.37 6.08
C ILE A 5 11.93 8.74 5.71
N ASP A 6 11.37 7.90 6.58
CA ASP A 6 10.16 7.12 6.25
C ASP A 6 8.86 7.78 6.70
N TYR A 7 8.90 9.06 7.07
CA TYR A 7 7.73 9.78 7.58
C TYR A 7 7.43 11.10 6.85
N PRO A 8 6.15 11.44 6.67
CA PRO A 8 5.75 12.70 6.05
C PRO A 8 6.10 13.88 6.96
N ARG A 9 6.62 14.96 6.34
CA ARG A 9 6.97 16.22 7.03
C ARG A 9 5.89 17.30 6.87
N GLY A 10 4.66 16.87 6.61
CA GLY A 10 3.48 17.71 6.46
C GLY A 10 2.23 16.94 6.83
N SER A 11 1.15 17.66 7.11
CA SER A 11 -0.14 17.04 7.44
C SER A 11 -0.77 16.37 6.22
N PHE A 12 -1.58 15.35 6.45
CA PHE A 12 -2.35 14.68 5.40
C PHE A 12 -3.23 15.66 4.60
N LYS A 13 -3.79 16.69 5.27
CA LYS A 13 -4.56 17.75 4.62
C LYS A 13 -3.73 18.48 3.56
N ASN A 14 -2.53 18.92 3.93
CA ASN A 14 -1.67 19.66 3.01
C ASN A 14 -1.19 18.75 1.87
N ALA A 15 -0.91 17.48 2.16
CA ALA A 15 -0.58 16.48 1.16
C ALA A 15 -1.70 16.30 0.12
N LEU A 16 -2.96 16.24 0.58
CA LEU A 16 -4.13 16.16 -0.30
C LEU A 16 -4.34 17.43 -1.12
N GLU A 17 -4.05 18.61 -0.55
CA GLU A 17 -4.06 19.88 -1.29
C GLU A 17 -3.05 19.90 -2.45
N ILE A 18 -1.84 19.36 -2.26
CA ILE A 18 -0.87 19.19 -3.35
C ILE A 18 -1.47 18.30 -4.45
N ALA A 19 -1.99 17.12 -4.09
CA ALA A 19 -2.54 16.19 -5.07
C ALA A 19 -3.71 16.79 -5.87
N ASN A 20 -4.60 17.53 -5.21
CA ASN A 20 -5.68 18.26 -5.85
C ASN A 20 -5.19 19.34 -6.82
N ALA A 21 -4.08 20.01 -6.51
CA ALA A 21 -3.49 21.00 -7.41
C ALA A 21 -2.88 20.34 -8.65
N VAL A 22 -2.21 19.19 -8.49
CA VAL A 22 -1.67 18.40 -9.62
C VAL A 22 -2.80 17.90 -10.51
N ASP A 23 -3.86 17.35 -9.93
CA ASP A 23 -5.08 16.93 -10.64
C ASP A 23 -5.70 18.08 -11.45
N TYR A 24 -5.87 19.25 -10.82
CA TYR A 24 -6.41 20.45 -11.48
C TYR A 24 -5.56 20.90 -12.68
N LEU A 25 -4.25 20.69 -12.64
CA LEU A 25 -3.32 21.03 -13.72
C LEU A 25 -3.24 19.96 -14.82
N GLY A 26 -4.13 18.96 -14.80
CA GLY A 26 -4.20 17.90 -15.81
C GLY A 26 -3.59 16.57 -15.37
N GLY A 27 -3.40 16.37 -14.07
CA GLY A 27 -2.88 15.11 -13.50
C GLY A 27 -1.36 14.90 -13.65
N ASN A 28 -0.67 15.78 -14.38
CA ASN A 28 0.78 15.84 -14.47
C ASN A 28 1.23 17.30 -14.63
N CYS A 29 2.15 17.77 -13.80
CA CYS A 29 2.63 19.16 -13.86
C CYS A 29 4.05 19.32 -13.27
N SER A 30 4.69 20.46 -13.57
CA SER A 30 5.97 20.81 -12.95
C SER A 30 5.77 21.27 -11.50
N VAL A 31 6.84 21.17 -10.69
CA VAL A 31 6.86 21.74 -9.33
C VAL A 31 6.53 23.23 -9.32
N ALA A 32 7.03 23.99 -10.30
CA ALA A 32 6.77 25.43 -10.42
C ALA A 32 5.28 25.71 -10.67
N SER A 33 4.68 25.03 -11.65
CA SER A 33 3.26 25.20 -11.97
C SER A 33 2.34 24.83 -10.79
N CYS A 34 2.69 23.77 -10.05
CA CYS A 34 1.95 23.40 -8.84
C CYS A 34 2.08 24.47 -7.73
N ALA A 35 3.27 25.05 -7.55
CA ALA A 35 3.50 26.11 -6.59
C ALA A 35 2.69 27.37 -6.94
N ASP A 36 2.72 27.77 -8.22
CA ASP A 36 1.97 28.90 -8.74
C ASP A 36 0.46 28.70 -8.54
N LYS A 37 -0.06 27.49 -8.84
CA LYS A 37 -1.47 27.15 -8.63
C LYS A 37 -1.91 27.29 -7.16
N LEU A 38 -1.03 26.97 -6.23
CA LEU A 38 -1.27 27.08 -4.79
C LEU A 38 -0.88 28.45 -4.21
N GLN A 39 -0.44 29.39 -5.05
CA GLN A 39 0.07 30.70 -4.64
C GLN A 39 1.20 30.58 -3.60
N LYS A 40 2.05 29.56 -3.76
CA LYS A 40 3.21 29.29 -2.91
C LYS A 40 4.50 29.46 -3.71
N LYS A 41 5.59 29.73 -3.00
CA LYS A 41 6.94 29.77 -3.60
C LYS A 41 7.58 28.38 -3.55
N VAL A 42 8.25 28.00 -4.64
CA VAL A 42 9.13 26.83 -4.66
C VAL A 42 10.24 27.06 -3.63
N SER A 43 10.20 26.27 -2.55
CA SER A 43 11.06 26.43 -1.38
C SER A 43 11.24 25.07 -0.70
N GLY A 44 12.21 24.93 0.19
CA GLY A 44 12.41 23.69 0.94
C GLY A 44 11.16 23.24 1.73
N ALA A 45 10.37 24.19 2.23
CA ALA A 45 9.09 23.90 2.87
C ALA A 45 8.06 23.35 1.88
N PHE A 46 8.00 23.90 0.66
CA PHE A 46 7.13 23.38 -0.40
C PHE A 46 7.56 21.98 -0.86
N SER A 47 8.86 21.76 -1.03
CA SER A 47 9.42 20.42 -1.33
C SER A 47 9.10 19.42 -0.23
N ALA A 48 9.06 19.83 1.04
CA ALA A 48 8.61 18.96 2.14
C ALA A 48 7.13 18.56 2.03
N LEU A 49 6.26 19.44 1.52
CA LEU A 49 4.85 19.12 1.25
C LEU A 49 4.69 18.15 0.08
N ILE A 50 5.45 18.36 -1.00
CA ILE A 50 5.48 17.42 -2.14
C ILE A 50 5.92 16.04 -1.67
N ASN A 51 7.01 15.96 -0.90
CA ASN A 51 7.49 14.70 -0.35
C ASN A 51 6.48 14.06 0.62
N ALA A 52 5.73 14.85 1.39
CA ALA A 52 4.65 14.33 2.22
C ALA A 52 3.52 13.73 1.37
N ALA A 53 3.11 14.40 0.29
CA ALA A 53 2.11 13.89 -0.64
C ALA A 53 2.56 12.62 -1.35
N ALA A 54 3.83 12.54 -1.74
CA ALA A 54 4.42 11.34 -2.32
C ALA A 54 4.44 10.17 -1.33
N LYS A 55 4.83 10.40 -0.07
CA LYS A 55 4.82 9.36 0.98
C LYS A 55 3.43 8.87 1.35
N HIS A 56 2.39 9.65 1.11
CA HIS A 56 1.01 9.19 1.25
C HIS A 56 0.50 8.44 0.01
N GLY A 57 1.35 8.23 -1.01
CA GLY A 57 0.97 7.57 -2.25
C GLY A 57 -0.07 8.35 -3.05
N LEU A 58 -0.21 9.67 -2.84
CA LEU A 58 -1.18 10.51 -3.57
C LEU A 58 -0.62 11.03 -4.90
N ILE A 59 0.70 11.23 -4.96
CA ILE A 59 1.41 11.69 -6.14
C ILE A 59 2.73 10.93 -6.30
N THR A 60 3.27 10.93 -7.51
CA THR A 60 4.67 10.57 -7.77
C THR A 60 5.49 11.81 -8.01
N TYR A 61 6.75 11.81 -7.58
CA TYR A 61 7.71 12.88 -7.85
C TYR A 61 8.95 12.31 -8.53
N LYS A 62 9.15 12.61 -9.82
CA LYS A 62 10.30 12.16 -10.61
C LYS A 62 10.76 13.28 -11.54
N LYS A 63 12.07 13.55 -11.60
CA LYS A 63 12.68 14.54 -12.51
C LYS A 63 11.95 15.90 -12.52
N GLU A 64 11.66 16.45 -11.32
CA GLU A 64 10.94 17.73 -11.14
C GLU A 64 9.48 17.76 -11.65
N MET A 65 8.91 16.59 -11.97
CA MET A 65 7.53 16.44 -12.40
C MET A 65 6.71 15.74 -11.31
N LEU A 66 5.47 16.19 -11.16
CA LEU A 66 4.47 15.70 -10.24
C LEU A 66 3.36 15.05 -11.05
N ALA A 67 2.95 13.83 -10.70
CA ALA A 67 1.82 13.17 -11.32
C ALA A 67 0.90 12.54 -10.28
N THR A 68 -0.41 12.52 -10.52
CA THR A 68 -1.37 11.82 -9.65
C THR A 68 -1.20 10.31 -9.75
N THR A 69 -1.26 9.61 -8.62
CA THR A 69 -1.21 8.15 -8.57
C THR A 69 -2.57 7.54 -8.88
N GLU A 70 -2.60 6.23 -9.13
CA GLU A 70 -3.84 5.48 -9.23
C GLU A 70 -4.65 5.52 -7.92
N LEU A 71 -3.97 5.44 -6.77
CA LEU A 71 -4.60 5.56 -5.46
C LEU A 71 -5.38 6.87 -5.30
N TYR A 72 -4.83 7.99 -5.78
CA TYR A 72 -5.53 9.27 -5.78
C TYR A 72 -6.72 9.28 -6.75
N ARG A 73 -6.57 8.69 -7.95
CA ARG A 73 -7.63 8.65 -8.96
C ARG A 73 -8.82 7.82 -8.48
N VAL A 74 -8.58 6.67 -7.86
CA VAL A 74 -9.63 5.86 -7.23
C VAL A 74 -10.40 6.72 -6.21
N TYR A 75 -9.70 7.41 -5.30
CA TYR A 75 -10.34 8.34 -4.36
C TYR A 75 -11.17 9.42 -5.08
N LYS A 76 -10.61 10.05 -6.11
CA LYS A 76 -11.22 11.18 -6.80
C LYS A 76 -12.51 10.80 -7.54
N TYR A 77 -12.50 9.63 -8.18
CA TYR A 77 -13.57 9.16 -9.05
C TYR A 77 -14.51 8.16 -8.39
N SER A 78 -14.25 7.72 -7.15
CA SER A 78 -15.20 6.92 -6.37
C SER A 78 -16.54 7.67 -6.22
N TYR A 79 -17.63 6.95 -6.45
CA TYR A 79 -18.99 7.49 -6.26
C TYR A 79 -19.49 7.33 -4.83
N ASN A 80 -19.01 6.32 -4.11
CA ASN A 80 -19.40 6.01 -2.75
C ASN A 80 -18.50 6.75 -1.73
N GLU A 81 -19.10 7.49 -0.80
CA GLU A 81 -18.37 8.20 0.25
C GLU A 81 -17.60 7.24 1.18
N ASP A 82 -18.11 6.04 1.41
CA ASP A 82 -17.39 5.02 2.19
C ASP A 82 -16.13 4.55 1.44
N GLU A 83 -16.22 4.32 0.13
CA GLU A 83 -15.07 3.96 -0.70
C GLU A 83 -14.03 5.06 -0.77
N LYS A 84 -14.46 6.34 -0.84
CA LYS A 84 -13.56 7.49 -0.77
C LYS A 84 -12.83 7.51 0.56
N LEU A 85 -13.57 7.42 1.67
CA LEU A 85 -13.00 7.43 3.02
C LEU A 85 -11.99 6.29 3.19
N ASN A 86 -12.33 5.11 2.67
CA ASN A 86 -11.50 3.92 2.72
C ASN A 86 -10.20 4.08 1.91
N THR A 87 -10.29 4.67 0.72
CA THR A 87 -9.12 4.98 -0.10
C THR A 87 -8.23 6.03 0.57
N LEU A 88 -8.81 7.05 1.19
CA LEU A 88 -8.05 8.03 1.97
C LEU A 88 -7.38 7.41 3.20
N ARG A 89 -8.04 6.49 3.91
CA ARG A 89 -7.45 5.74 5.02
C ARG A 89 -6.24 4.91 4.56
N LYS A 90 -6.35 4.24 3.41
CA LYS A 90 -5.23 3.49 2.79
C LYS A 90 -4.07 4.43 2.47
N SER A 91 -4.33 5.55 1.82
CA SER A 91 -3.32 6.58 1.51
C SER A 91 -2.67 7.18 2.77
N PHE A 92 -3.46 7.43 3.82
CA PHE A 92 -2.96 7.94 5.07
C PHE A 92 -1.99 6.96 5.74
N LEU A 93 -2.28 5.66 5.70
CA LEU A 93 -1.42 4.62 6.27
C LEU A 93 -0.29 4.17 5.35
N TYR A 94 -0.22 4.67 4.11
CA TYR A 94 0.86 4.34 3.16
C TYR A 94 2.28 4.55 3.72
N PRO A 95 2.61 5.63 4.46
CA PRO A 95 3.92 5.75 5.10
C PRO A 95 4.15 4.61 6.11
N ILE A 96 5.30 3.95 6.02
CA ILE A 96 5.67 2.81 6.89
C ILE A 96 5.54 3.18 8.37
N LEU A 97 5.95 4.40 8.75
CA LEU A 97 5.81 4.88 10.12
C LEU A 97 4.35 4.81 10.59
N TYR A 98 3.41 5.28 9.78
CA TYR A 98 2.00 5.38 10.14
C TYR A 98 1.37 3.99 10.19
N THR A 99 1.72 3.09 9.27
CA THR A 99 1.35 1.68 9.35
C THR A 99 1.84 1.05 10.67
N LYS A 100 3.11 1.24 11.05
CA LYS A 100 3.65 0.69 12.31
C LYS A 100 2.92 1.21 13.55
N ILE A 101 2.57 2.50 13.59
CA ILE A 101 1.78 3.08 14.69
C ILE A 101 0.39 2.45 14.71
N TYR A 102 -0.28 2.38 13.56
CA TYR A 102 -1.62 1.82 13.44
C TYR A 102 -1.66 0.36 13.88
N GLU A 103 -0.78 -0.49 13.36
CA GLU A 103 -0.71 -1.91 13.68
C GLU A 103 -0.46 -2.18 15.17
N ARG A 104 0.34 -1.33 15.82
CA ARG A 104 0.64 -1.47 17.24
C ARG A 104 -0.53 -1.11 18.14
N PHE A 105 -1.29 -0.09 17.77
CA PHE A 105 -2.34 0.51 18.59
C PHE A 105 -3.76 0.25 18.08
N LYS A 106 -3.95 -0.47 16.97
CA LYS A 106 -5.28 -0.84 16.47
C LYS A 106 -6.05 -1.61 17.54
N GLY A 107 -7.27 -1.17 17.81
CA GLY A 107 -8.10 -1.72 18.88
C GLY A 107 -7.67 -1.30 20.31
N LYS A 108 -6.69 -0.42 20.48
CA LYS A 108 -6.20 0.09 21.76
C LYS A 108 -6.25 1.62 21.80
N GLU A 109 -6.12 2.16 23.00
CA GLU A 109 -5.97 3.61 23.21
C GLU A 109 -4.60 4.08 22.71
N LEU A 110 -4.60 5.19 21.99
CA LEU A 110 -3.40 5.84 21.49
C LEU A 110 -2.83 6.75 22.59
N PRO A 111 -1.59 6.56 23.05
CA PRO A 111 -0.99 7.38 24.09
C PRO A 111 -0.56 8.76 23.56
N MET A 112 -1.52 9.65 23.30
CA MET A 112 -1.28 10.93 22.61
C MET A 112 -0.21 11.79 23.29
N ASN A 113 -0.16 11.78 24.62
CA ASN A 113 0.77 12.59 25.42
C ASN A 113 2.22 12.09 25.40
N MET A 114 2.45 10.84 24.98
CA MET A 114 3.79 10.23 24.92
C MET A 114 4.12 9.70 23.52
N LEU A 115 3.26 9.98 22.53
CA LEU A 115 3.42 9.46 21.18
C LEU A 115 4.73 9.97 20.57
N ASP A 116 5.04 11.25 20.74
CA ASP A 116 6.30 11.87 20.34
C ASP A 116 7.54 11.12 20.84
N LYS A 117 7.61 10.79 22.13
CA LYS A 117 8.72 10.04 22.75
C LYS A 117 8.84 8.63 22.18
N LEU A 118 7.70 7.99 21.92
CA LEU A 118 7.65 6.67 21.30
C LEU A 118 8.16 6.73 19.85
N LEU A 119 7.75 7.73 19.07
CA LEU A 119 8.21 7.92 17.70
C LEU A 119 9.74 8.10 17.64
N ILE A 120 10.30 8.89 18.55
CA ILE A 120 11.74 9.16 18.59
C ILE A 120 12.51 7.91 19.01
N ARG A 121 12.09 7.25 20.10
CA ARG A 121 12.86 6.15 20.69
C ARG A 121 12.74 4.84 19.92
N GLU A 122 11.58 4.54 19.36
CA GLU A 122 11.25 3.20 18.85
C GLU A 122 11.08 3.16 17.33
N LEU A 123 10.88 4.33 16.70
CA LEU A 123 10.64 4.43 15.26
C LEU A 123 11.63 5.39 14.56
N ASP A 124 12.73 5.75 15.24
CA ASP A 124 13.85 6.57 14.76
C ASP A 124 13.42 7.91 14.11
N VAL A 125 12.35 8.52 14.65
CA VAL A 125 11.95 9.87 14.23
C VAL A 125 12.90 10.89 14.84
N ASP A 126 13.31 11.88 14.04
CA ASP A 126 14.20 12.94 14.49
C ASP A 126 13.59 13.70 15.67
N GLU A 127 14.40 13.96 16.70
CA GLU A 127 13.96 14.59 17.95
C GLU A 127 13.32 15.97 17.70
N SER A 128 13.82 16.72 16.72
CA SER A 128 13.26 18.03 16.35
C SER A 128 11.89 17.94 15.67
N LEU A 129 11.53 16.78 15.14
CA LEU A 129 10.31 16.55 14.36
C LEU A 129 9.27 15.66 15.07
N GLY A 130 9.65 14.91 16.11
CA GLY A 130 8.78 13.95 16.80
C GLY A 130 7.42 14.52 17.20
N SER A 131 7.39 15.70 17.82
CA SER A 131 6.15 16.38 18.21
C SER A 131 5.25 16.73 17.01
N ARG A 132 5.84 17.23 15.91
CA ARG A 132 5.09 17.59 14.70
C ARG A 132 4.52 16.36 14.01
N VAL A 133 5.32 15.30 13.87
CA VAL A 133 4.91 14.06 13.22
C VAL A 133 3.81 13.37 14.00
N ALA A 134 3.89 13.36 15.34
CA ALA A 134 2.82 12.89 16.21
C ALA A 134 1.53 13.70 15.99
N GLY A 135 1.62 15.03 15.92
CA GLY A 135 0.50 15.90 15.61
C GLY A 135 -0.14 15.59 14.25
N TYR A 136 0.67 15.44 13.20
CA TYR A 136 0.18 15.09 11.85
C TYR A 136 -0.54 13.75 11.82
N PHE A 137 -0.03 12.76 12.56
CA PHE A 137 -0.68 11.46 12.67
C PHE A 137 -2.03 11.58 13.38
N VAL A 138 -2.07 12.22 14.56
CA VAL A 138 -3.30 12.35 15.36
C VAL A 138 -4.36 13.14 14.59
N ASP A 139 -3.98 14.25 13.95
CA ASP A 139 -4.91 15.08 13.17
C ASP A 139 -5.45 14.36 11.95
N GLY A 140 -4.60 13.59 11.25
CA GLY A 140 -5.01 12.79 10.10
C GLY A 140 -5.93 11.64 10.51
N ALA A 141 -5.57 10.91 11.57
CA ALA A 141 -6.36 9.79 12.08
C ALA A 141 -7.75 10.23 12.56
N LYS A 142 -7.87 11.40 13.21
CA LYS A 142 -9.17 11.98 13.58
C LYS A 142 -10.02 12.31 12.35
N LYS A 143 -9.44 12.97 11.35
CA LYS A 143 -10.16 13.38 10.13
C LYS A 143 -10.67 12.21 9.30
N LEU A 144 -9.97 11.07 9.36
CA LEU A 144 -10.30 9.88 8.60
C LEU A 144 -11.08 8.86 9.42
N ASN A 145 -11.65 9.25 10.57
CA ASN A 145 -12.39 8.37 11.47
C ASN A 145 -11.61 7.08 11.78
N LEU A 146 -10.29 7.20 11.96
CA LEU A 146 -9.40 6.12 12.42
C LEU A 146 -9.15 6.22 13.93
N LEU A 147 -9.41 7.38 14.53
CA LEU A 147 -9.25 7.64 15.95
C LEU A 147 -10.55 8.18 16.54
N GLU A 148 -11.25 7.34 17.30
CA GLU A 148 -12.51 7.68 17.97
C GLU A 148 -12.33 7.54 19.48
N ASN A 149 -12.69 8.57 20.24
CA ASN A 149 -12.58 8.58 21.71
C ASN A 149 -11.18 8.19 22.24
N GLY A 150 -10.13 8.51 21.48
CA GLY A 150 -8.75 8.15 21.83
C GLY A 150 -8.33 6.72 21.49
N LYS A 151 -9.22 5.92 20.90
CA LYS A 151 -8.98 4.55 20.49
C LYS A 151 -8.83 4.45 18.96
N LEU A 152 -7.83 3.69 18.50
CA LEU A 152 -7.72 3.41 17.07
C LEU A 152 -8.72 2.32 16.68
N VAL A 153 -9.53 2.62 15.67
CA VAL A 153 -10.57 1.72 15.17
C VAL A 153 -9.93 0.70 14.22
N THR A 154 -10.29 -0.58 14.38
CA THR A 154 -9.87 -1.64 13.46
C THR A 154 -10.60 -1.47 12.13
N TYR A 155 -9.86 -1.48 11.04
CA TYR A 155 -10.38 -1.32 9.70
C TYR A 155 -9.97 -2.55 8.88
N GLU A 156 -10.94 -3.40 8.52
CA GLU A 156 -10.70 -4.74 7.95
C GLU A 156 -10.24 -4.72 6.48
N ASN A 157 -10.26 -3.57 5.82
CA ASN A 157 -9.94 -3.43 4.39
C ASN A 157 -8.52 -2.92 4.10
N LEU A 158 -7.59 -3.09 5.05
CA LEU A 158 -6.19 -2.66 4.92
C LEU A 158 -5.24 -3.74 4.36
N SER A 159 -5.77 -4.90 3.99
CA SER A 159 -5.03 -6.12 3.60
C SER A 159 -4.20 -6.05 2.30
N ASN A 160 -4.07 -4.88 1.66
CA ASN A 160 -3.30 -4.69 0.41
C ASN A 160 -2.10 -3.73 0.56
N ILE A 161 -1.64 -3.40 1.78
CA ILE A 161 -0.45 -2.55 1.98
C ILE A 161 0.82 -3.41 1.99
N SER A 162 1.20 -3.95 0.84
CA SER A 162 2.54 -4.52 0.53
C SER A 162 2.58 -4.66 -1.00
N SER A 163 3.50 -4.11 -1.80
CA SER A 163 4.82 -3.50 -1.59
C SER A 163 5.10 -2.63 -2.82
N ASP A 164 5.37 -1.33 -2.65
CA ASP A 164 5.78 -0.42 -3.75
C ASP A 164 6.78 0.60 -3.19
N ASN A 165 7.88 0.08 -2.64
CA ASN A 165 9.07 0.85 -2.29
C ASN A 165 10.27 0.24 -3.02
N ASP A 166 10.28 0.30 -4.35
CA ASP A 166 11.52 0.18 -5.10
C ASP A 166 12.11 1.57 -5.27
N VAL A 167 13.05 1.86 -4.37
CA VAL A 167 14.11 2.82 -4.57
C VAL A 167 15.00 2.26 -5.68
N ASP A 168 15.16 3.06 -6.72
CA ASP A 168 16.06 2.86 -7.86
C ASP A 168 17.50 2.67 -7.34
N ASP A 169 17.99 1.43 -7.31
CA ASP A 169 19.41 1.12 -7.16
C ASP A 169 19.93 0.57 -8.50
N LYS A 170 20.85 1.33 -9.10
CA LYS A 170 21.83 0.78 -10.03
C LYS A 170 23.11 0.49 -9.25
N GLU A 171 23.62 -0.73 -9.34
CA GLU A 171 24.93 -0.99 -9.96
C GLU A 171 25.20 -2.50 -10.08
N GLU A 172 25.71 -2.87 -11.26
CA GLU A 172 26.16 -4.19 -11.68
C GLU A 172 27.52 -4.54 -11.08
N ASN A 173 27.77 -5.85 -10.90
CA ASN A 173 28.92 -6.63 -11.40
C ASN A 173 29.09 -7.90 -10.53
N ASP A 174 28.77 -9.08 -11.06
CA ASP A 174 29.62 -9.97 -11.88
C ASP A 174 30.33 -11.00 -10.97
N SER A 175 29.93 -12.28 -10.97
CA SER A 175 30.65 -13.44 -11.58
C SER A 175 30.82 -14.53 -10.47
N ILE A 176 30.83 -15.87 -10.62
CA ILE A 176 30.92 -16.83 -11.75
C ILE A 176 30.60 -18.27 -11.22
N LEU A 177 29.89 -19.06 -12.06
CA LEU A 177 29.95 -20.52 -12.40
C LEU A 177 30.03 -21.61 -11.31
N THR A 178 29.28 -22.73 -11.38
CA THR A 178 29.45 -23.88 -12.33
C THR A 178 28.22 -24.83 -12.24
N GLU A 179 27.57 -25.24 -13.35
CA GLU A 179 27.72 -26.53 -14.09
C GLU A 179 27.38 -27.79 -13.23
N THR A 180 26.51 -28.76 -13.54
CA THR A 180 26.03 -29.40 -14.81
C THR A 180 24.85 -30.37 -14.52
N GLU A 181 23.94 -30.53 -15.51
CA GLU A 181 23.08 -31.66 -15.95
C GLU A 181 22.91 -32.95 -15.05
N VAL A 182 21.83 -33.75 -14.99
CA VAL A 182 20.82 -34.24 -15.97
C VAL A 182 19.74 -35.13 -15.27
N LEU A 183 18.52 -35.16 -15.85
CA LEU A 183 17.56 -36.29 -16.02
C LEU A 183 16.90 -37.08 -14.84
N ASN A 184 15.57 -36.87 -14.71
CA ASN A 184 14.46 -37.83 -14.93
C ASN A 184 13.97 -38.83 -13.83
N THR A 185 12.66 -38.69 -13.55
CA THR A 185 11.57 -39.64 -13.16
C THR A 185 11.51 -40.45 -11.84
N ARG A 186 10.35 -40.25 -11.18
CA ARG A 186 9.43 -41.18 -10.46
C ARG A 186 9.64 -41.51 -8.96
N ASN A 187 8.60 -41.06 -8.23
CA ASN A 187 7.83 -41.73 -7.16
C ASN A 187 8.08 -41.36 -5.68
N SER A 188 6.91 -41.18 -5.03
CA SER A 188 6.56 -41.32 -3.60
C SER A 188 6.91 -40.21 -2.61
N SER A 189 5.83 -39.57 -2.15
CA SER A 189 5.62 -38.71 -0.96
C SER A 189 6.02 -39.38 0.39
N PRO A 190 5.93 -38.73 1.57
CA PRO A 190 5.36 -37.39 1.89
C PRO A 190 6.18 -36.54 2.91
N GLU A 191 5.73 -35.28 3.10
CA GLU A 191 6.02 -34.34 4.21
C GLU A 191 7.44 -33.72 4.29
N ASP A 192 7.58 -32.43 3.95
CA ASP A 192 7.60 -31.38 4.97
C ASP A 192 7.54 -29.94 4.40
N ASN A 193 6.97 -29.05 5.20
CA ASN A 193 6.70 -27.65 4.90
C ASN A 193 7.96 -26.81 4.65
N GLN A 194 7.98 -26.02 3.57
CA GLN A 194 8.59 -24.68 3.59
C GLN A 194 8.04 -23.80 2.46
N SER A 195 7.36 -22.74 2.89
CA SER A 195 6.76 -21.68 2.08
C SER A 195 7.83 -20.93 1.28
N GLN A 196 7.81 -21.06 -0.05
CA GLN A 196 8.48 -20.12 -0.95
C GLN A 196 7.51 -19.01 -1.36
N PRO A 197 7.85 -17.71 -1.19
CA PRO A 197 7.09 -16.64 -1.82
C PRO A 197 7.39 -16.65 -3.33
N LEU A 198 6.39 -17.03 -4.13
CA LEU A 198 6.47 -16.90 -5.59
C LEU A 198 6.39 -15.42 -5.98
N SER A 199 7.36 -15.00 -6.78
CA SER A 199 7.31 -13.83 -7.64
C SER A 199 6.06 -13.88 -8.52
N ILE A 200 5.11 -12.99 -8.27
CA ILE A 200 3.95 -12.78 -9.12
C ILE A 200 4.42 -11.88 -10.25
N ASN A 201 4.44 -12.40 -11.48
CA ASN A 201 4.67 -11.57 -12.65
C ASN A 201 3.47 -10.62 -12.81
N ILE A 202 3.69 -9.37 -13.17
CA ILE A 202 2.65 -8.32 -13.22
C ILE A 202 1.56 -8.63 -14.27
N ASP A 203 1.84 -9.59 -15.16
CA ASP A 203 0.94 -10.09 -16.20
C ASP A 203 0.22 -11.41 -15.83
N ASP A 204 0.43 -11.96 -14.63
CA ASP A 204 -0.20 -13.22 -14.20
C ASP A 204 -1.53 -12.94 -13.48
N PHE A 205 -2.63 -13.58 -13.90
CA PHE A 205 -3.90 -13.50 -13.17
C PHE A 205 -3.94 -14.56 -12.06
N VAL A 206 -4.32 -14.17 -10.84
CA VAL A 206 -4.45 -15.12 -9.71
C VAL A 206 -5.89 -15.24 -9.26
N VAL A 207 -6.43 -16.46 -9.30
CA VAL A 207 -7.78 -16.78 -8.81
C VAL A 207 -7.69 -17.55 -7.50
N LEU A 208 -8.30 -17.01 -6.44
CA LEU A 208 -8.41 -17.66 -5.14
C LEU A 208 -9.85 -18.07 -4.89
N ILE A 209 -10.08 -19.36 -4.64
CA ILE A 209 -11.39 -19.94 -4.42
C ILE A 209 -11.41 -20.59 -3.05
N LYS A 210 -12.32 -20.11 -2.19
CA LYS A 210 -12.56 -20.65 -0.85
C LYS A 210 -14.01 -21.09 -0.69
N GLY A 211 -14.21 -22.27 -0.10
CA GLY A 211 -15.53 -22.81 0.19
C GLY A 211 -15.48 -24.11 1.02
N PRO A 212 -16.63 -24.74 1.30
CA PRO A 212 -16.71 -25.95 2.11
C PRO A 212 -15.90 -27.11 1.49
N GLY A 213 -14.74 -27.41 2.09
CA GLY A 213 -13.80 -28.42 1.60
C GLY A 213 -13.14 -28.05 0.28
N MET A 214 -12.98 -26.76 -0.02
CA MET A 214 -12.23 -26.25 -1.17
C MET A 214 -11.38 -25.05 -0.74
N ASP A 215 -10.06 -25.21 -0.85
CA ASP A 215 -9.09 -24.11 -0.80
C ASP A 215 -8.19 -24.28 -2.03
N THR A 216 -8.36 -23.43 -3.03
CA THR A 216 -7.65 -23.56 -4.30
C THR A 216 -7.17 -22.20 -4.76
N ARG A 217 -5.87 -22.12 -5.05
CA ARG A 217 -5.21 -20.96 -5.63
C ARG A 217 -4.72 -21.37 -7.03
N LEU A 218 -5.20 -20.67 -8.06
CA LEU A 218 -4.80 -20.87 -9.45
C LEU A 218 -4.08 -19.61 -9.95
N VAL A 219 -2.96 -19.79 -10.64
CA VAL A 219 -2.25 -18.72 -11.35
C VAL A 219 -2.44 -19.01 -12.84
N ILE A 220 -2.97 -18.05 -13.58
CA ILE A 220 -3.30 -18.11 -15.01
C ILE A 220 -2.19 -17.37 -15.73
N LYS A 221 -1.49 -18.07 -16.61
CA LYS A 221 -0.38 -17.57 -17.42
C LYS A 221 -0.69 -17.67 -18.91
N GLU A 222 -1.46 -18.67 -19.30
CA GLU A 222 -1.80 -18.96 -20.70
C GLU A 222 -3.32 -19.14 -20.87
N ASP A 223 -3.82 -19.06 -22.11
CA ASP A 223 -5.25 -19.21 -22.43
C ASP A 223 -5.79 -20.58 -21.99
N ASP A 224 -4.97 -21.63 -22.08
CA ASP A 224 -5.30 -23.00 -21.64
C ASP A 224 -5.56 -23.10 -20.12
N ASP A 225 -5.04 -22.18 -19.30
CA ASP A 225 -5.32 -22.14 -17.85
C ASP A 225 -6.78 -21.73 -17.56
N LEU A 226 -7.45 -21.08 -18.51
CA LEU A 226 -8.86 -20.70 -18.40
C LEU A 226 -9.79 -21.93 -18.45
N ASP A 227 -9.40 -22.99 -19.17
CA ASP A 227 -10.15 -24.25 -19.18
C ASP A 227 -10.14 -24.92 -17.79
N ILE A 228 -9.02 -24.80 -17.08
CA ILE A 228 -8.88 -25.31 -15.71
C ILE A 228 -9.80 -24.51 -14.78
N LEU A 229 -9.84 -23.19 -14.95
CA LEU A 229 -10.73 -22.31 -14.19
C LEU A 229 -12.21 -22.70 -14.41
N ASP A 230 -12.62 -22.90 -15.66
CA ASP A 230 -13.98 -23.31 -16.01
C ASP A 230 -14.37 -24.67 -15.41
N LEU A 231 -13.43 -25.61 -15.35
CA LEU A 231 -13.66 -26.90 -14.69
C LEU A 231 -13.89 -26.73 -13.19
N ILE A 232 -13.09 -25.89 -12.52
CA ILE A 232 -13.26 -25.60 -11.08
C ILE A 232 -14.60 -24.89 -10.84
N VAL A 233 -14.95 -23.91 -11.65
CA VAL A 233 -16.24 -23.20 -11.57
C VAL A 233 -17.41 -24.15 -11.78
N ASN A 234 -17.32 -25.10 -12.72
CA ASN A 234 -18.33 -26.13 -12.92
C ASN A 234 -18.44 -27.08 -11.71
N LYS A 235 -17.32 -27.41 -11.06
CA LYS A 235 -17.31 -28.21 -9.82
C LYS A 235 -18.01 -27.47 -8.66
N ILE A 236 -17.78 -26.16 -8.53
CA ILE A 236 -18.49 -25.31 -7.56
C ILE A 236 -19.97 -25.27 -7.88
N ARG A 237 -20.35 -25.07 -9.15
CA ARG A 237 -21.75 -25.04 -9.59
C ARG A 237 -22.47 -26.35 -9.25
N LYS A 238 -21.81 -27.50 -9.43
CA LYS A 238 -22.35 -28.82 -9.05
C LYS A 238 -22.55 -28.94 -7.54
N LYS A 239 -21.55 -28.56 -6.73
CA LYS A 239 -21.68 -28.56 -5.26
C LYS A 239 -22.79 -27.64 -4.77
N ILE A 240 -22.94 -26.46 -5.35
CA ILE A 240 -24.03 -25.53 -4.99
C ILE A 240 -25.41 -26.13 -5.33
N LYS A 241 -25.54 -26.84 -6.46
CA LYS A 241 -26.77 -27.55 -6.83
C LYS A 241 -27.07 -28.73 -5.89
N GLU A 242 -26.07 -29.49 -5.48
CA GLU A 242 -26.23 -30.57 -4.49
C GLU A 242 -26.67 -30.03 -3.12
N ILE A 243 -26.14 -28.88 -2.69
CA ILE A 243 -26.55 -28.22 -1.45
C ILE A 243 -27.99 -27.68 -1.53
N LYS A 244 -28.43 -27.19 -2.71
CA LYS A 244 -29.78 -26.66 -2.92
C LYS A 244 -30.84 -27.72 -3.27
N GLY A 245 -30.44 -28.90 -3.76
CA GLY A 245 -31.34 -29.99 -4.14
C GLY A 245 -31.58 -31.04 -3.05
N GLY A 246 -30.99 -30.87 -1.87
CA GLY A 246 -31.19 -31.71 -0.69
C GLY A 246 -32.13 -31.10 0.35
N ALA A 247 -33.09 -30.27 -0.09
CA ALA A 247 -34.19 -29.74 0.72
C ALA A 247 -35.53 -30.24 0.20
#